data_AF-A0A3Q8H583-F1
#
_entry.id   AF-A0A3Q8H583-F1
#
_cell.length_a   1.000
_cell.length_b   1.000
_cell.length_c   1.000
_cell.angle_alpha   90.00
_cell.angle_beta   90.00
_cell.angle_gamma   90.00
#
_symmetry.space_group_name_H-M   'P 1'
#
loop_
_entity.id
_entity.type
_entity.pdbx_description
1 polymer ?
#
loop_
_entity_poly.entity_id
_entity_poly.type
_entity_poly.pdbx_seq_one_letter_code
_entity_poly.pdbx_strand_id
1 'polypeptide(L)' 'MHDNNEEYPREIYAVIGRAVSELIAASQPLDKKSVLIMLQAHSTRTTDADLQGIYRKAFRYLLESFH' A
#
# COMPACT_ATOMS: atom_id res chain seq x y z
N MET A 1 7.82 -19.63 -21.95
CA MET A 1 7.67 -18.19 -22.24
C MET A 1 7.37 -17.52 -20.91
N HIS A 2 8.39 -16.95 -20.26
CA HIS A 2 8.26 -16.23 -18.98
C HIS A 2 8.15 -14.75 -19.29
N ASP A 3 6.93 -14.27 -19.45
CA ASP A 3 6.64 -12.85 -19.62
C ASP A 3 5.96 -12.37 -18.34
N ASN A 4 6.74 -12.20 -17.28
CA ASN A 4 6.30 -11.60 -16.02
C ASN A 4 7.14 -10.35 -15.77
N ASN A 5 7.06 -9.40 -16.70
CA ASN A 5 7.28 -7.99 -16.39
C ASN A 5 6.15 -7.57 -15.44
N GLU A 6 6.25 -7.94 -14.16
CA GLU A 6 5.34 -7.45 -13.13
C GLU A 6 5.53 -5.93 -13.03
N GLU A 7 4.60 -5.20 -13.61
CA GLU A 7 4.50 -3.74 -13.67
C GLU A 7 4.28 -3.08 -12.28
N TYR A 8 4.67 -3.75 -11.19
CA TYR A 8 4.21 -3.45 -9.84
C TYR A 8 5.20 -2.77 -8.86
N PRO A 9 6.25 -2.04 -9.25
CA PRO A 9 6.90 -1.12 -8.31
C PRO A 9 6.13 0.20 -8.14
N ARG A 10 5.73 0.84 -9.24
CA ARG A 10 5.29 2.25 -9.22
C ARG A 10 3.95 2.44 -8.51
N GLU A 11 2.96 1.60 -8.82
CA GLU A 11 1.63 1.69 -8.21
C GLU A 11 1.67 1.36 -6.73
N ILE A 12 2.46 0.36 -6.34
CA ILE A 12 2.69 -0.02 -4.94
C ILE A 12 3.31 1.16 -4.17
N TYR A 13 4.38 1.76 -4.70
CA TYR A 13 4.99 2.93 -4.05
C TYR A 13 4.06 4.14 -4.03
N ALA A 14 3.21 4.33 -5.05
CA ALA A 14 2.25 5.43 -5.06
C ALA A 14 1.23 5.31 -3.92
N VAL A 15 0.66 4.11 -3.70
CA VAL A 15 -0.31 3.93 -2.60
C VAL A 15 0.34 3.93 -1.22
N ILE A 16 1.60 3.48 -1.09
CA ILE A 16 2.38 3.62 0.14
C ILE A 16 2.66 5.10 0.43
N GLY A 17 3.12 5.85 -0.57
CA GLY A 17 3.40 7.28 -0.46
C GLY A 17 2.15 8.08 -0.07
N ARG A 18 0.99 7.71 -0.62
CA ARG A 18 -0.31 8.25 -0.20
C ARG A 18 -0.60 7.96 1.26
N ALA A 19 -0.49 6.71 1.70
CA ALA A 19 -0.73 6.33 3.10
C ALA A 19 0.20 7.10 4.06
N VAL A 20 1.47 7.24 3.72
CA VAL A 20 2.44 8.04 4.50
C VAL A 20 2.05 9.51 4.53
N SER A 21 1.67 10.09 3.40
CA SER A 21 1.25 11.50 3.31
C SER A 21 0.03 11.79 4.18
N GLU A 22 -0.94 10.87 4.22
CA GLU A 22 -2.12 11.00 5.08
C GLU A 22 -1.77 10.88 6.57
N LEU A 23 -0.83 10.00 6.94
CA LEU A 23 -0.32 9.92 8.31
C LEU A 23 0.40 11.21 8.73
N ILE A 24 1.21 11.80 7.85
CA ILE A 24 1.87 13.10 8.09
C ILE A 24 0.82 14.20 8.33
N ALA A 25 -0.18 14.30 7.44
CA ALA A 25 -1.23 15.30 7.55
C ALA A 25 -2.05 15.14 8.84
N ALA A 26 -2.26 13.91 9.31
CA ALA A 26 -2.97 13.59 10.54
C ALA A 26 -2.08 13.64 11.80
N SER A 27 -0.81 14.05 11.68
CA SER A 27 0.18 14.02 12.78
C SER A 27 0.27 12.66 13.48
N GLN A 28 0.07 11.58 12.72
CA GLN A 28 0.16 10.20 13.20
C GLN A 28 1.59 9.66 13.08
N PRO A 29 1.96 8.65 13.87
CA PRO A 29 3.25 7.98 13.73
C PRO A 29 3.48 7.44 12.31
N LEU A 30 4.71 7.58 11.82
CA LEU A 30 5.15 7.06 10.51
C LEU A 30 5.83 5.68 10.61
N ASP A 31 5.52 4.93 11.66
CA ASP A 31 6.03 3.57 11.79
C ASP A 31 5.33 2.62 10.82
N LYS A 32 6.00 1.50 10.49
CA LYS A 32 5.49 0.53 9.51
C LYS A 32 4.10 0.00 9.86
N LYS A 33 3.74 -0.16 11.15
CA LYS A 33 2.40 -0.66 11.53
C LYS A 33 1.32 0.36 11.18
N SER A 34 1.59 1.64 11.45
CA SER A 34 0.67 2.73 11.10
C SER A 34 0.42 2.80 9.58
N VAL A 35 1.47 2.61 8.76
CA VAL A 35 1.33 2.53 7.30
C VAL A 35 0.51 1.32 6.86
N LEU A 36 0.75 0.14 7.43
CA LEU A 36 -0.02 -1.08 7.14
C LEU A 36 -1.51 -0.91 7.47
N ILE A 37 -1.83 -0.32 8.63
CA ILE A 37 -3.21 -0.04 9.04
C ILE A 37 -3.89 0.91 8.04
N MET A 38 -3.19 1.95 7.60
CA MET A 38 -3.74 2.92 6.64
C MET A 38 -3.98 2.29 5.27
N LEU A 39 -3.06 1.46 4.76
CA LEU A 39 -3.23 0.71 3.52
C LEU A 39 -4.45 -0.24 3.58
N GLN A 40 -4.63 -0.92 4.70
CA GLN A 40 -5.81 -1.78 4.92
C GLN A 40 -7.10 -0.96 4.94
N ALA A 41 -7.12 0.19 5.62
CA ALA A 41 -8.28 1.08 5.66
C ALA A 41 -8.65 1.62 4.27
N HIS A 42 -7.66 1.94 3.42
CA HIS A 42 -7.94 2.32 2.04
C HIS A 42 -8.50 1.17 1.21
N SER A 43 -7.94 -0.04 1.35
CA SER A 43 -8.42 -1.24 0.66
C SER A 43 -9.89 -1.57 1.00
N THR A 44 -10.33 -1.30 2.22
CA THR A 44 -11.73 -1.56 2.63
C THR A 44 -12.70 -0.45 2.24
N ARG A 45 -12.22 0.79 2.07
CA ARG A 45 -13.05 1.96 1.73
C ARG A 45 -13.26 2.15 0.23
N THR A 46 -12.32 1.70 -0.60
CA THR A 46 -12.45 1.82 -2.06
C THR A 46 -13.48 0.84 -2.61
N THR A 47 -14.28 1.28 -3.58
CA THR A 47 -15.20 0.42 -4.35
C THR A 47 -14.59 -0.05 -5.67
N ASP A 48 -13.45 0.51 -6.06
CA ASP A 48 -12.67 0.11 -7.22
C ASP A 48 -11.87 -1.17 -6.91
N ALA A 49 -12.16 -2.24 -7.65
CA ALA A 49 -11.56 -3.55 -7.44
C ALA A 49 -10.07 -3.62 -7.80
N ASP A 50 -9.64 -2.88 -8.82
CA ASP A 50 -8.25 -2.83 -9.25
C ASP A 50 -7.42 -2.08 -8.21
N LEU A 51 -7.91 -0.92 -7.80
CA LEU A 51 -7.28 -0.12 -6.75
C LEU A 51 -7.26 -0.87 -5.40
N GLN A 52 -8.34 -1.61 -5.08
CA GLN A 52 -8.36 -2.49 -3.91
C GLN A 52 -7.24 -3.54 -3.98
N GLY A 53 -7.03 -4.14 -5.16
CA GLY A 53 -5.95 -5.07 -5.44
C GLY A 53 -4.57 -4.46 -5.22
N ILE A 54 -4.34 -3.23 -5.70
CA ILE A 54 -3.08 -2.50 -5.52
C ILE A 54 -2.80 -2.24 -4.03
N TYR A 55 -3.79 -1.78 -3.26
CA TYR A 55 -3.62 -1.60 -1.81
C TYR A 55 -3.25 -2.90 -1.09
N ARG A 56 -3.87 -4.04 -1.47
CA ARG A 56 -3.55 -5.35 -0.88
C ARG A 56 -2.15 -5.84 -1.25
N LYS A 57 -1.73 -5.62 -2.50
CA LYS A 57 -0.36 -5.93 -2.95
C LYS A 57 0.66 -5.08 -2.19
N ALA A 58 0.41 -3.78 -2.05
CA ALA A 58 1.28 -2.89 -1.28
C ALA A 58 1.36 -3.25 0.20
N PHE A 59 0.25 -3.64 0.81
CA PHE A 59 0.21 -4.17 2.17
C PHE A 59 1.09 -5.41 2.30
N ARG A 60 0.92 -6.39 1.39
CA ARG A 60 1.72 -7.63 1.40
C ARG A 60 3.20 -7.33 1.22
N TYR A 61 3.56 -6.51 0.24
CA TYR A 61 4.94 -6.11 -0.02
C TYR A 61 5.59 -5.48 1.22
N LEU A 62 4.89 -4.57 1.91
CA LEU A 62 5.41 -3.96 3.12
C LEU A 62 5.50 -4.96 4.28
N LEU A 63 4.56 -5.90 4.40
CA LEU A 63 4.56 -6.97 5.41
C LEU A 63 5.72 -7.96 5.19
N GLU A 64 6.02 -8.30 3.95
CA GLU A 64 7.15 -9.18 3.60
C GLU A 64 8.49 -8.53 3.94
N SER A 65 8.58 -7.19 3.98
CA SER A 65 9.77 -6.45 4.46
C SER A 65 10.01 -6.53 5.99
N PHE A 66 9.18 -7.27 6.74
CA PHE A 66 9.40 -7.54 8.16
C PHE A 66 10.29 -8.77 8.42
N HIS A 67 10.49 -9.62 7.41
CA HIS A 67 11.38 -10.78 7.46
C HIS A 67 12.80 -10.41 7.02
#